data_AF-A0A7S0SQZ0-F1
#
_entry.id   AF-A0A7S0SQZ0-F1
#
_cell.length_a   1.000
_cell.length_b   1.000
_cell.length_c   1.000
_cell.angle_alpha   90.00
_cell.angle_beta   90.00
_cell.angle_gamma   90.00
#
_symmetry.space_group_name_H-M   'P 1'
#
loop_
_entity.id
_entity.type
_entity.pdbx_description
1 polymer ?
#
loop_
_entity_poly.entity_id
_entity_poly.type
_entity_poly.pdbx_seq_one_letter_code
_entity_poly.pdbx_strand_id
1 'polypeptide(L)'
;GLVISSAAAEKLNLRAFGEVFVSGVSGKVPCRFRRADALTLGPITVEQPVFMEMDVEGIVTGASEPVAGIVGFDAFKSSVLEVGPGGSPVRLYDPATFVAPASWTWHPLLMVSNVPHVAANFAGAPGCGPQIFMIDSGAGGADCIFHARAVKELGLRRLLPPVQE
;
A
#
# COMPACT_ATOMS: atom_id res chain seq x y z
N GLY A 1 -5.01 -3.57 -4.88
CA GLY A 1 -5.11 -5.03 -4.85
C GLY A 1 -5.61 -5.42 -3.48
N LEU A 2 -6.42 -6.47 -3.42
CA LEU A 2 -6.96 -7.02 -2.19
C LEU A 2 -6.18 -8.28 -1.83
N VAL A 3 -5.74 -8.37 -0.57
CA VAL A 3 -5.06 -9.55 -0.01
C VAL A 3 -5.89 -10.08 1.14
N ILE A 4 -5.93 -11.39 1.31
CA ILE A 4 -6.52 -12.05 2.48
C ILE A 4 -5.55 -13.09 3.04
N SER A 5 -5.50 -13.21 4.37
CA SER A 5 -4.77 -14.28 5.05
C SER A 5 -5.45 -15.63 4.83
N SER A 6 -4.65 -16.70 4.85
CA SER A 6 -5.12 -18.08 4.77
C SER A 6 -6.15 -18.36 5.88
N ALA A 7 -5.85 -17.96 7.11
CA ALA A 7 -6.74 -18.12 8.28
C ALA A 7 -8.10 -17.42 8.10
N ALA A 8 -8.12 -16.18 7.58
CA ALA A 8 -9.37 -15.47 7.34
C ALA A 8 -10.17 -16.10 6.18
N ALA A 9 -9.48 -16.51 5.11
CA ALA A 9 -10.13 -17.15 3.96
C ALA A 9 -10.79 -18.48 4.32
N GLU A 10 -10.13 -19.29 5.15
CA GLU A 10 -10.66 -20.56 5.65
C GLU A 10 -11.84 -20.35 6.60
N LYS A 11 -11.72 -19.43 7.56
CA LYS A 11 -12.80 -19.10 8.49
C LYS A 11 -14.07 -18.65 7.78
N LEU A 12 -13.92 -17.94 6.66
CA LEU A 12 -15.02 -17.46 5.83
C LEU A 12 -15.45 -18.47 4.75
N ASN A 13 -14.82 -19.65 4.68
CA ASN A 13 -15.07 -20.68 3.67
C ASN A 13 -15.02 -20.14 2.22
N LEU A 14 -14.09 -19.23 1.93
CA LEU A 14 -14.01 -18.62 0.61
C LEU A 14 -13.52 -19.60 -0.45
N ARG A 15 -14.20 -19.60 -1.59
CA ARG A 15 -13.84 -20.43 -2.74
C ARG A 15 -12.44 -20.07 -3.24
N ALA A 16 -11.56 -21.07 -3.26
CA ALA A 16 -10.23 -20.97 -3.88
C ALA A 16 -10.31 -21.24 -5.39
N PHE A 17 -9.52 -20.52 -6.17
CA PHE A 17 -9.32 -20.77 -7.59
C PHE A 17 -7.97 -20.19 -8.08
N GLY A 18 -7.43 -20.77 -9.16
CA GLY A 18 -6.18 -20.34 -9.75
C GLY A 18 -4.94 -20.59 -8.86
N GLU A 19 -3.77 -20.56 -9.50
CA GLU A 19 -2.49 -20.65 -8.81
C GLU A 19 -1.50 -19.72 -9.53
N VAL A 20 -0.85 -18.83 -8.78
CA VAL A 20 0.14 -17.88 -9.29
C VAL A 20 1.33 -17.89 -8.36
N PHE A 21 2.54 -17.87 -8.91
CA PHE A 21 3.75 -17.72 -8.11
C PHE A 21 4.05 -16.22 -7.92
N VAL A 22 3.96 -15.72 -6.68
CA VAL A 22 4.36 -14.35 -6.35
C VAL A 22 5.86 -14.35 -6.06
N SER A 23 6.61 -13.52 -6.79
CA SER A 23 8.03 -13.31 -6.57
C SER A 23 8.21 -12.25 -5.46
N GLY A 24 8.73 -12.66 -4.30
CA GLY A 24 9.17 -11.76 -3.23
C GLY A 24 10.70 -11.72 -3.10
N VAL A 25 11.20 -10.94 -2.13
CA VAL A 25 12.65 -10.82 -1.84
C VAL A 25 13.28 -12.17 -1.44
N SER A 26 12.47 -13.11 -0.95
CA SER A 26 12.89 -14.44 -0.45
C SER A 26 12.61 -15.61 -1.41
N GLY A 27 12.02 -15.39 -2.59
CA GLY A 27 11.73 -16.46 -3.57
C GLY A 27 10.31 -16.41 -4.15
N LYS A 28 9.92 -17.48 -4.86
CA LYS A 28 8.55 -17.66 -5.40
C LYS A 28 7.68 -18.42 -4.40
N VAL A 29 6.63 -17.78 -3.92
CA VAL A 29 5.63 -18.43 -3.06
C VAL A 29 4.39 -18.76 -3.91
N PRO A 30 3.89 -20.01 -3.89
CA PRO A 30 2.62 -20.32 -4.53
C PRO A 30 1.49 -19.57 -3.81
N CYS A 31 0.83 -18.69 -4.54
CA CYS A 31 -0.33 -17.94 -4.10
C CYS A 31 -1.57 -18.45 -4.85
N ARG A 32 -2.71 -18.35 -4.17
CA ARG A 32 -4.03 -18.72 -4.71
C ARG A 32 -4.92 -17.50 -4.73
N PHE A 33 -5.99 -17.54 -5.52
CA PHE A 33 -7.02 -16.52 -5.43
C PHE A 33 -8.24 -17.01 -4.64
N ARG A 34 -8.88 -16.10 -3.93
CA ARG A 34 -10.13 -16.32 -3.20
C ARG A 34 -11.21 -15.40 -3.75
N ARG A 35 -12.42 -15.94 -3.91
CA ARG A 35 -13.62 -15.17 -4.29
C ARG A 35 -14.51 -15.00 -3.06
N ALA A 36 -14.95 -13.77 -2.80
CA ALA A 36 -16.04 -13.50 -1.86
C ALA A 36 -17.21 -12.87 -2.59
N ASP A 37 -18.37 -12.79 -1.93
CA ASP A 37 -19.55 -12.15 -2.52
C ASP A 37 -19.49 -10.63 -2.48
N ALA A 38 -18.97 -10.06 -1.39
CA ALA A 38 -18.73 -8.64 -1.24
C ALA A 38 -17.62 -8.36 -0.21
N LEU A 39 -16.96 -7.21 -0.35
CA LEU A 39 -16.12 -6.58 0.68
C LEU A 39 -16.69 -5.19 0.97
N THR A 40 -17.02 -4.92 2.22
CA THR A 40 -17.45 -3.60 2.67
C THR A 40 -16.39 -2.97 3.56
N LEU A 41 -16.00 -1.73 3.26
CA LEU A 41 -15.05 -0.93 4.02
C LEU A 41 -15.59 0.49 4.13
N GLY A 42 -16.19 0.83 5.28
CA GLY A 42 -16.87 2.11 5.45
C GLY A 42 -17.97 2.31 4.38
N PRO A 43 -17.95 3.41 3.61
CA PRO A 43 -18.92 3.65 2.54
C PRO A 43 -18.65 2.86 1.25
N ILE A 44 -17.54 2.12 1.17
CA ILE A 44 -17.15 1.40 -0.04
C ILE A 44 -17.67 -0.03 0.02
N THR A 45 -18.34 -0.47 -1.03
CA THR A 45 -18.62 -1.87 -1.28
C THR A 45 -17.98 -2.30 -2.60
N VAL A 46 -17.20 -3.38 -2.55
CA VAL A 46 -16.67 -4.06 -3.74
C VAL A 46 -17.43 -5.36 -3.89
N GLU A 47 -18.19 -5.48 -4.98
CA GLU A 47 -18.92 -6.71 -5.30
C GLU A 47 -17.99 -7.76 -5.93
N GLN A 48 -18.22 -9.02 -5.57
CA GLN A 48 -17.49 -10.18 -6.09
C GLN A 48 -15.95 -10.02 -6.11
N PRO A 49 -15.31 -9.50 -5.04
CA PRO A 49 -13.88 -9.19 -5.05
C PRO A 49 -13.02 -10.45 -5.23
N VAL A 50 -11.89 -10.27 -5.91
CA VAL A 50 -10.79 -11.25 -5.94
C VAL A 50 -9.76 -10.85 -4.90
N PHE A 51 -9.49 -11.75 -3.96
CA PHE A 51 -8.37 -11.63 -3.06
C PHE A 51 -7.22 -12.51 -3.54
N MET A 52 -6.01 -11.99 -3.44
CA MET A 52 -4.81 -12.81 -3.43
C MET A 52 -4.62 -13.36 -2.01
N GLU A 53 -4.49 -14.68 -1.89
CA GLU A 53 -4.18 -15.34 -0.63
C GLU A 53 -2.68 -15.26 -0.35
N MET A 54 -2.35 -14.70 0.80
CA MET A 54 -0.97 -14.57 1.27
C MET A 54 -0.98 -14.44 2.79
N ASP A 55 -0.05 -15.11 3.46
CA ASP A 55 0.13 -14.89 4.90
C ASP A 55 0.70 -13.49 5.12
N VAL A 56 -0.02 -12.71 5.93
CA VAL A 56 0.32 -11.31 6.24
C VAL A 56 0.90 -11.14 7.65
N GLU A 57 1.16 -12.27 8.33
CA GLU A 57 1.77 -12.29 9.65
C GLU A 57 3.20 -11.74 9.58
N GLY A 58 3.55 -10.84 10.49
CA GLY A 58 4.86 -10.17 10.51
C GLY A 58 5.00 -8.95 9.57
N ILE A 59 4.02 -8.66 8.71
CA ILE A 59 3.99 -7.41 7.90
C ILE A 59 3.59 -6.22 8.77
N VAL A 60 2.73 -6.45 9.77
CA VAL A 60 2.21 -5.40 10.65
C VAL A 60 2.67 -5.67 12.07
N THR A 61 3.29 -4.67 12.70
CA THR A 61 3.62 -4.67 14.13
C THR A 61 2.64 -3.79 14.88
N GLY A 62 2.28 -4.19 16.11
CA GLY A 62 1.45 -3.36 17.00
C GLY A 62 -0.07 -3.45 16.83
N ALA A 63 -0.59 -4.36 15.99
CA ALA A 63 -2.02 -4.63 15.93
C ALA A 63 -2.48 -5.49 17.12
N SER A 64 -3.56 -5.08 17.80
CA SER A 64 -4.15 -5.85 18.91
C SER A 64 -4.98 -7.05 18.45
N GLU A 65 -5.40 -7.05 17.19
CA GLU A 65 -6.19 -8.10 16.57
C GLU A 65 -5.45 -8.70 15.36
N PRO A 66 -5.74 -9.96 14.98
CA PRO A 66 -5.18 -10.57 13.79
C PRO A 66 -5.49 -9.76 12.53
N VAL A 67 -4.46 -9.45 11.74
CA VAL A 67 -4.63 -8.77 10.46
C VAL A 67 -5.22 -9.73 9.44
N ALA A 68 -6.46 -9.48 9.02
CA ALA A 68 -7.17 -10.36 8.09
C ALA A 68 -6.66 -10.26 6.65
N GLY A 69 -6.05 -9.14 6.25
CA GLY A 69 -5.63 -8.88 4.88
C GLY A 69 -5.16 -7.45 4.63
N ILE A 70 -4.96 -7.10 3.35
CA ILE A 70 -4.51 -5.78 2.90
C ILE A 70 -5.50 -5.22 1.88
N VAL A 71 -5.90 -3.97 2.05
CA VAL A 71 -6.68 -3.20 1.07
C VAL A 71 -5.79 -2.15 0.45
N GLY A 72 -5.43 -2.33 -0.83
CA GLY A 72 -4.61 -1.39 -1.59
C GLY A 72 -5.43 -0.49 -2.50
N PHE A 73 -4.97 -0.36 -3.76
CA PHE A 73 -5.54 0.47 -4.84
C PHE A 73 -7.07 0.55 -4.92
N ASP A 74 -7.78 -0.53 -4.60
CA ASP A 74 -9.23 -0.61 -4.71
C ASP A 74 -9.95 0.38 -3.79
N ALA A 75 -9.38 0.72 -2.62
CA ALA A 75 -9.86 1.81 -1.79
C ALA A 75 -9.52 3.17 -2.39
N PHE A 76 -8.27 3.38 -2.81
CA PHE A 76 -7.78 4.65 -3.38
C PHE A 76 -8.54 5.07 -4.65
N LYS A 77 -8.92 4.12 -5.51
CA LYS A 77 -9.62 4.41 -6.77
C LYS A 77 -11.10 4.73 -6.59
N SER A 78 -11.68 4.35 -5.45
CA SER A 78 -13.14 4.33 -5.24
C SER A 78 -13.61 5.30 -4.16
N SER A 79 -12.68 5.99 -3.48
CA SER A 79 -12.99 6.87 -2.36
C SER A 79 -11.99 8.00 -2.20
N VAL A 80 -12.39 9.04 -1.47
CA VAL A 80 -11.43 9.99 -0.92
C VAL A 80 -10.92 9.43 0.41
N LEU A 81 -9.62 9.19 0.48
CA LEU A 81 -8.93 8.68 1.67
C LEU A 81 -8.27 9.84 2.42
N GLU A 82 -8.58 9.96 3.72
CA GLU A 82 -7.87 10.86 4.62
C GLU A 82 -7.08 10.04 5.64
N VAL A 83 -5.77 10.29 5.68
CA VAL A 83 -4.85 9.71 6.65
C VAL A 83 -4.38 10.81 7.59
N GLY A 84 -4.77 10.73 8.86
CA GLY A 84 -4.36 11.70 9.88
C GLY A 84 -3.06 11.30 10.58
N PRO A 85 -2.37 12.26 11.23
CA PRO A 85 -1.14 11.99 11.96
C PRO A 85 -1.37 11.18 13.25
N GLY A 86 -0.31 10.54 13.75
CA GLY A 86 -0.25 10.02 15.12
C GLY A 86 -1.23 8.91 15.47
N GLY A 87 -1.60 8.07 14.50
CA GLY A 87 -2.59 7.00 14.71
C GLY A 87 -4.04 7.49 14.70
N SER A 88 -4.29 8.70 14.19
CA SER A 88 -5.65 9.16 13.90
C SER A 88 -6.36 8.16 12.97
N PRO A 89 -7.69 7.99 13.11
CA PRO A 89 -8.44 7.10 12.24
C PRO A 89 -8.26 7.45 10.77
N VAL A 90 -8.06 6.44 9.94
CA VAL A 90 -8.18 6.58 8.49
C VAL A 90 -9.66 6.75 8.15
N ARG A 91 -9.99 7.78 7.36
CA ARG A 91 -11.37 8.07 6.94
C ARG A 91 -11.53 7.84 5.44
N LEU A 92 -12.71 7.35 5.08
CA LEU A 92 -13.11 7.11 3.70
C LEU A 92 -14.39 7.90 3.44
N TYR A 93 -14.38 8.66 2.36
CA TYR A 93 -15.54 9.44 1.92
C TYR A 93 -15.98 9.01 0.53
N ASP A 94 -17.29 9.07 0.29
CA ASP A 94 -17.88 8.89 -1.03
C ASP A 94 -17.48 10.08 -1.93
N PRO A 95 -16.77 9.84 -3.05
CA PRO A 95 -16.28 10.92 -3.91
C PRO A 95 -17.41 11.70 -4.59
N ALA A 96 -18.62 11.13 -4.74
CA ALA A 96 -19.75 11.82 -5.35
C ALA A 96 -20.35 12.90 -4.44
N THR A 97 -20.19 12.75 -3.13
CA THR A 97 -20.77 13.65 -2.11
C THR A 97 -19.71 14.39 -1.30
N PHE A 98 -18.44 14.03 -1.43
CA PHE A 98 -17.35 14.66 -0.71
C PHE A 98 -17.14 16.12 -1.13
N VAL A 99 -17.12 17.00 -0.13
CA VAL A 99 -16.74 18.41 -0.29
C VAL A 99 -15.44 18.63 0.47
N ALA A 100 -14.37 18.91 -0.27
CA ALA A 100 -13.07 19.16 0.33
C ALA A 100 -13.10 20.42 1.21
N PRO A 101 -12.54 20.39 2.43
CA PRO A 101 -12.35 21.59 3.23
C PRO A 101 -11.55 22.64 2.44
N ALA A 102 -11.93 23.92 2.55
CA ALA A 102 -11.29 25.01 1.82
C ALA A 102 -9.79 25.17 2.15
N SER A 103 -9.35 24.64 3.30
CA SER A 103 -7.95 24.63 3.74
C SER A 103 -7.10 23.56 3.06
N TRP A 104 -7.70 22.61 2.35
CA TRP A 104 -6.97 21.50 1.73
C TRP A 104 -6.28 21.95 0.44
N THR A 105 -5.03 21.51 0.28
CA THR A 105 -4.27 21.70 -0.95
C THR A 105 -4.15 20.37 -1.68
N TRP A 106 -4.61 20.35 -2.93
CA TRP A 106 -4.52 19.16 -3.78
C TRP A 106 -3.14 19.09 -4.45
N HIS A 107 -2.53 17.91 -4.38
CA HIS A 107 -1.31 17.58 -5.11
C HIS A 107 -1.60 16.49 -6.14
N PRO A 108 -1.05 16.60 -7.37
CA PRO A 108 -1.26 15.60 -8.39
C PRO A 108 -0.62 14.27 -7.99
N LEU A 109 -1.39 13.20 -8.14
CA LEU A 109 -0.96 11.83 -7.92
C LEU A 109 -0.93 11.10 -9.27
N LEU A 110 0.14 10.37 -9.53
CA LEU A 110 0.36 9.60 -10.73
C LEU A 110 0.07 8.12 -10.45
N MET A 111 -0.78 7.51 -11.27
CA MET A 111 -1.02 6.07 -11.19
C MET A 111 -0.11 5.35 -12.19
N VAL A 112 0.88 4.61 -11.68
CA VAL A 112 1.76 3.75 -12.50
C VAL A 112 1.45 2.32 -12.14
N SER A 113 0.91 1.54 -13.09
CA SER A 113 0.49 0.15 -12.87
C SER A 113 -0.43 -0.03 -11.66
N ASN A 114 -1.38 0.90 -11.47
CA ASN A 114 -2.32 0.94 -10.33
C ASN A 114 -1.67 1.10 -8.95
N VAL A 115 -0.44 1.62 -8.90
CA VAL A 115 0.25 1.99 -7.67
C VAL A 115 0.38 3.52 -7.61
N PRO A 116 0.03 4.16 -6.47
CA PRO A 116 0.06 5.61 -6.35
C PRO A 116 1.49 6.14 -6.25
N HIS A 117 1.80 7.17 -7.03
CA HIS A 117 3.09 7.85 -7.02
C HIS A 117 2.92 9.36 -6.95
N VAL A 118 3.91 10.05 -6.38
CA VAL A 118 3.98 11.51 -6.30
C VAL A 118 5.35 12.02 -6.72
N ALA A 119 5.38 13.22 -7.27
CA ALA A 119 6.61 13.95 -7.52
C ALA A 119 7.04 14.65 -6.23
N ALA A 120 8.24 14.35 -5.74
CA ALA A 120 8.81 14.95 -4.54
C ALA A 120 10.27 15.36 -4.73
N ASN A 121 10.68 16.40 -4.02
CA ASN A 121 12.07 16.85 -3.93
C ASN A 121 12.65 16.39 -2.59
N PHE A 122 13.94 16.06 -2.57
CA PHE A 122 14.66 15.73 -1.34
C PHE A 122 16.11 16.20 -1.41
N ALA A 123 16.72 16.41 -0.25
CA ALA A 123 18.11 16.87 -0.17
C ALA A 123 19.06 15.84 -0.78
N GLY A 124 19.87 16.28 -1.75
CA GLY A 124 20.87 15.43 -2.41
C GLY A 124 20.39 14.68 -3.67
N ALA A 125 19.16 14.92 -4.13
CA ALA A 125 18.71 14.49 -5.45
C ALA A 125 19.60 15.11 -6.58
N PRO A 126 20.08 14.32 -7.55
CA PRO A 126 20.80 14.85 -8.70
C PRO A 126 19.84 15.48 -9.72
N GLY A 127 20.21 16.67 -10.22
CA GLY A 127 19.37 17.48 -11.11
C GLY A 127 18.35 18.33 -10.35
N CYS A 128 17.95 19.46 -10.94
CA CYS A 128 17.04 20.43 -10.32
C CYS A 128 15.55 20.00 -10.35
N GLY A 129 15.26 18.71 -10.50
CA GLY A 129 13.91 18.21 -10.84
C GLY A 129 13.32 17.25 -9.79
N PRO A 130 11.98 17.23 -9.64
CA PRO A 130 11.29 16.27 -8.78
C PRO A 130 11.58 14.82 -9.16
N GLN A 131 11.67 13.95 -8.16
CA GLN A 131 11.79 12.51 -8.34
C GLN A 131 10.46 11.83 -8.01
N ILE A 132 10.21 10.67 -8.62
CA ILE A 132 8.94 9.94 -8.45
C ILE A 132 9.07 8.97 -7.28
N PHE A 133 8.17 9.10 -6.30
CA PHE A 133 8.07 8.23 -5.14
C PHE A 133 6.74 7.50 -5.13
N MET A 134 6.75 6.23 -4.74
CA MET A 134 5.55 5.46 -4.45
C MET A 134 5.00 5.85 -3.07
N ILE A 135 3.69 6.04 -2.97
CA ILE A 135 3.01 6.16 -1.67
C ILE A 135 2.72 4.73 -1.18
N ASP A 136 3.35 4.36 -0.08
CA ASP A 136 3.18 3.05 0.54
C ASP A 136 2.88 3.20 2.04
N SER A 137 1.59 3.18 2.39
CA SER A 137 1.16 3.21 3.80
C SER A 137 1.41 1.89 4.54
N GLY A 138 1.86 0.84 3.84
CA GLY A 138 2.17 -0.48 4.42
C GLY A 138 3.64 -0.65 4.82
N ALA A 139 4.52 0.30 4.48
CA ALA A 139 5.94 0.26 4.79
C ALA A 139 6.20 0.63 6.28
N GLY A 140 5.85 -0.30 7.18
CA GLY A 140 5.87 -0.11 8.63
C GLY A 140 7.18 0.44 9.20
N GLY A 141 7.22 1.74 9.47
CA GLY A 141 8.27 2.41 10.26
C GLY A 141 9.37 3.11 9.48
N ALA A 142 9.29 3.20 8.15
CA ALA A 142 10.23 3.97 7.35
C ALA A 142 9.57 5.24 6.79
N ASP A 143 10.19 6.40 7.01
CA ASP A 143 9.68 7.67 6.44
C ASP A 143 9.77 7.70 4.91
N CYS A 144 10.85 7.12 4.35
CA CYS A 144 11.07 7.00 2.91
C CYS A 144 12.04 5.85 2.63
N ILE A 145 11.67 4.97 1.68
CA ILE A 145 12.49 3.83 1.26
C ILE A 145 13.02 4.06 -0.15
N PHE A 146 14.34 3.93 -0.33
CA PHE A 146 14.99 3.98 -1.63
C PHE A 146 15.44 2.58 -2.05
N HIS A 147 15.01 2.13 -3.24
CA HIS A 147 15.51 0.87 -3.78
C HIS A 147 17.00 0.98 -4.14
N ALA A 148 17.76 -0.11 -4.02
CA ALA A 148 19.22 -0.11 -4.15
C ALA A 148 19.73 0.49 -5.48
N ARG A 149 18.99 0.31 -6.57
CA ARG A 149 19.30 0.92 -7.87
C ARG A 149 19.20 2.45 -7.82
N ALA A 150 18.15 3.04 -7.21
CA ALA A 150 18.05 4.49 -7.04
C ALA A 150 19.18 5.03 -6.17
N VAL A 151 19.54 4.32 -5.08
CA VAL A 151 20.70 4.70 -4.25
C VAL A 151 21.99 4.78 -5.06
N LYS A 152 22.18 3.86 -6.02
CA LYS A 152 23.35 3.85 -6.92
C LYS A 152 23.26 4.96 -7.97
N GLU A 153 22.17 5.03 -8.73
CA GLU A 153 21.99 5.95 -9.85
C GLU A 153 21.95 7.42 -9.40
N LEU A 154 21.35 7.68 -8.24
CA LEU A 154 21.26 9.03 -7.68
C LEU A 154 22.46 9.40 -6.78
N GLY A 155 23.43 8.50 -6.60
CA GLY A 155 24.62 8.74 -5.79
C GLY A 155 24.34 8.97 -4.30
N LEU A 156 23.26 8.39 -3.76
CA LEU A 156 22.79 8.68 -2.40
C LEU A 156 23.68 8.09 -1.30
N ARG A 157 24.57 7.14 -1.65
CA ARG A 157 25.54 6.57 -0.69
C ARG A 157 26.40 7.64 0.01
N ARG A 158 26.66 8.77 -0.65
CA ARG A 158 27.40 9.90 -0.08
C ARG A 158 26.71 10.57 1.11
N LEU A 159 25.41 10.34 1.28
CA LEU A 159 24.59 10.90 2.36
C LEU A 159 24.46 9.94 3.54
N LEU A 160 24.95 8.69 3.40
CA LEU A 160 24.95 7.75 4.50
C LEU A 160 26.03 8.14 5.51
N PRO A 161 25.76 7.99 6.82
CA PRO A 161 26.80 8.14 7.83
C PRO A 161 27.93 7.13 7.56
N PRO A 162 29.19 7.45 7.94
CA PRO A 162 30.28 6.50 7.84
C PRO A 162 29.95 5.23 8.63
N VAL A 163 30.30 4.07 8.07
CA VAL A 163 30.12 2.79 8.74
C VAL A 163 31.01 2.80 9.99
N GLN A 164 30.43 2.66 11.18
CA GLN A 164 31.20 2.39 12.40
C GLN A 164 31.65 0.94 12.33
N GLU A 165 32.97 0.72 12.35
CA GLU A 165 33.60 -0.61 12.48
C GLU A 165 33.46 -1.15 13.91
#